data_AF-A0A7K0ZNA2-F1
#
_entry.id   AF-A0A7K0ZNA2-F1
#
_cell.length_a   1.000
_cell.length_b   1.000
_cell.length_c   1.000
_cell.angle_alpha   90.00
_cell.angle_beta   90.00
_cell.angle_gamma   90.00
#
_symmetry.space_group_name_H-M   'P 1'
#
loop_
_entity.id
_entity.type
_entity.pdbx_description
1 polymer ?
#
loop_
_entity_poly.entity_id
_entity_poly.type
_entity_poly.pdbx_seq_one_letter_code
_entity_poly.pdbx_strand_id
1 'polypeptide(L)'
;MNTPFNWQSASDADVDYEYSPSRHALKPLDEYLAEYHELSKQHDAVALRQSHRPLLIYIHGGYWQRLSAADSLFNARDAITEGISLHAVEYTLAPFAT
;
A
#
# COMPACT_ATOMS: atom_id res chain seq x y z
N MET A 1 -27.24 -9.98 22.24
CA MET A 1 -25.93 -9.39 22.56
C MET A 1 -24.92 -10.14 21.70
N ASN A 2 -24.18 -9.46 20.82
CA ASN A 2 -23.11 -10.12 20.09
C ASN A 2 -21.96 -10.39 21.06
N THR A 3 -21.55 -11.65 21.18
CA THR A 3 -20.32 -12.01 21.87
C THR A 3 -19.15 -11.40 21.09
N PRO A 4 -18.26 -10.61 21.73
CA PRO A 4 -17.10 -10.05 21.05
C PRO A 4 -16.18 -11.16 20.54
N PHE A 5 -15.60 -10.99 19.36
CA PHE A 5 -14.64 -11.92 18.79
C PHE A 5 -13.41 -12.04 19.70
N ASN A 6 -13.12 -13.26 20.17
CA ASN A 6 -11.94 -13.54 20.98
C ASN A 6 -10.81 -14.09 20.10
N TRP A 7 -10.00 -13.17 19.56
CA TRP A 7 -8.90 -13.50 18.65
C TRP A 7 -7.84 -14.42 19.29
N GLN A 8 -7.67 -14.39 20.62
CA GLN A 8 -6.68 -15.20 21.33
C GLN A 8 -7.01 -16.69 21.32
N SER A 9 -8.28 -17.05 21.09
CA SER A 9 -8.76 -18.43 21.02
C SER A 9 -9.24 -18.86 19.63
N ALA A 10 -9.23 -17.93 18.67
CA ALA A 10 -9.69 -18.18 17.31
C ALA A 10 -8.59 -18.88 16.49
N SER A 11 -8.99 -19.53 15.40
CA SER A 11 -8.01 -20.06 14.43
C SER A 11 -7.37 -18.91 13.65
N ASP A 12 -6.17 -19.12 13.10
CA ASP A 12 -5.51 -18.13 12.23
C ASP A 12 -6.39 -17.71 11.05
N ALA A 13 -7.18 -18.65 10.49
CA ALA A 13 -8.11 -18.39 9.40
C ALA A 13 -9.29 -17.51 9.84
N ASP A 14 -9.81 -17.71 11.05
CA ASP A 14 -10.89 -16.87 11.59
C ASP A 14 -10.38 -15.47 11.96
N VAL A 15 -9.15 -15.38 12.48
CA VAL A 15 -8.49 -14.09 12.75
C VAL A 15 -8.26 -13.33 11.45
N ASP A 16 -7.73 -14.01 10.42
CA ASP A 16 -7.56 -13.41 9.10
C ASP A 16 -8.91 -12.96 8.53
N TYR A 17 -9.95 -13.80 8.57
CA TYR A 17 -11.27 -13.43 8.08
C TYR A 17 -11.92 -12.26 8.84
N GLU A 18 -11.78 -12.21 10.17
CA GLU A 18 -12.38 -11.16 10.98
C GLU A 18 -11.64 -9.82 10.83
N TYR A 19 -10.30 -9.85 10.78
CA TYR A 19 -9.50 -8.64 10.65
C TYR A 19 -9.04 -8.35 9.22
N SER A 20 -9.52 -9.12 8.23
CA SER A 20 -9.14 -8.91 6.83
C SER A 20 -9.62 -7.52 6.40
N PRO A 21 -8.70 -6.60 6.06
CA PRO A 21 -9.09 -5.31 5.52
C PRO A 21 -9.93 -5.46 4.24
N SER A 22 -9.70 -6.57 3.50
CA SER A 22 -10.41 -6.88 2.26
C SER A 22 -11.89 -7.21 2.46
N ARG A 23 -12.30 -7.69 3.64
CA ARG A 23 -13.73 -7.91 3.98
C ARG A 23 -14.52 -6.61 4.04
N HIS A 24 -13.83 -5.49 4.24
CA HIS A 24 -14.40 -4.15 4.28
C HIS A 24 -14.11 -3.35 3.00
N ALA A 25 -13.58 -3.99 1.94
CA ALA A 25 -13.38 -3.34 0.66
C ALA A 25 -14.74 -2.87 0.11
N LEU A 26 -14.83 -1.59 -0.25
CA LEU A 26 -16.05 -0.97 -0.75
C LEU A 26 -16.16 -1.10 -2.27
N LYS A 27 -15.05 -1.44 -2.94
CA LYS A 27 -14.89 -1.55 -4.39
C LYS A 27 -14.09 -2.81 -4.74
N PRO A 28 -14.20 -3.31 -5.98
CA PRO A 28 -13.30 -4.32 -6.52
C PRO A 28 -11.82 -3.95 -6.40
N LEU A 29 -10.94 -4.95 -6.26
CA LEU A 29 -9.50 -4.74 -6.09
C LEU A 29 -8.85 -4.01 -7.27
N ASP A 30 -9.26 -4.31 -8.49
CA ASP A 30 -8.75 -3.69 -9.72
C ASP A 30 -9.05 -2.20 -9.79
N GLU A 31 -10.18 -1.74 -9.26
CA GLU A 31 -10.49 -0.31 -9.15
C GLU A 31 -9.52 0.41 -8.20
N TYR A 32 -9.19 -0.19 -7.05
CA TYR A 32 -8.18 0.37 -6.14
C TYR A 32 -6.79 0.42 -6.79
N LEU A 33 -6.39 -0.65 -7.49
CA LEU A 33 -5.09 -0.68 -8.16
C LEU A 33 -4.98 0.37 -9.27
N ALA A 34 -6.07 0.61 -10.01
CA ALA A 34 -6.12 1.67 -11.03
C ALA A 34 -6.01 3.07 -10.40
N GLU A 35 -6.71 3.31 -9.29
CA GLU A 35 -6.64 4.57 -8.55
C GLU A 35 -5.21 4.83 -8.03
N TYR A 36 -4.61 3.84 -7.36
CA TYR A 36 -3.25 3.96 -6.84
C TYR A 36 -2.24 4.21 -7.96
N HIS A 37 -2.38 3.51 -9.09
CA HIS A 37 -1.53 3.76 -10.25
C HIS A 37 -1.64 5.22 -10.72
N GLU A 38 -2.87 5.73 -10.84
CA GLU A 38 -3.08 7.10 -11.34
C GLU A 38 -2.53 8.17 -10.40
N LEU A 39 -2.80 8.04 -9.10
CA LEU A 39 -2.29 8.96 -8.08
C LEU A 39 -0.75 8.93 -8.01
N SER A 40 -0.16 7.74 -8.18
CA SER A 40 1.30 7.57 -8.09
C SER A 40 2.07 8.12 -9.28
N LYS A 41 1.41 8.42 -10.41
CA LYS A 41 2.09 8.90 -11.64
C LYS A 41 2.97 10.13 -11.42
N GLN A 42 2.58 11.02 -10.52
CA GLN A 42 3.35 12.23 -10.21
C GLN A 42 4.69 11.92 -9.51
N HIS A 43 4.83 10.72 -8.97
CA HIS A 43 5.97 10.26 -8.18
C HIS A 43 6.74 9.12 -8.86
N ASP A 44 6.28 8.64 -10.03
CA ASP A 44 6.94 7.58 -10.80
C ASP A 44 8.14 8.11 -11.58
N ALA A 45 9.33 8.02 -10.96
CA ALA A 45 10.58 8.41 -11.60
C ALA A 45 11.12 7.30 -12.51
N VAL A 46 11.32 7.60 -13.80
CA VAL A 46 11.88 6.67 -14.80
C VAL A 46 13.17 6.00 -14.32
N ALA A 47 14.04 6.74 -13.63
CA ALA A 47 15.33 6.24 -13.12
C ALA A 47 15.19 5.07 -12.12
N LEU A 48 14.02 4.92 -11.48
CA LEU A 48 13.73 3.84 -10.55
C LEU A 48 13.12 2.60 -11.21
N ARG A 49 12.85 2.64 -12.52
CA ARG A 49 12.30 1.50 -13.27
C ARG A 49 13.42 0.78 -14.00
N GLN A 50 13.98 -0.23 -13.35
CA GLN A 50 15.07 -1.05 -13.87
C GLN A 50 14.54 -2.39 -14.40
N SER A 51 14.66 -2.61 -15.70
CA SER A 51 14.18 -3.84 -16.35
C SER A 51 14.91 -5.08 -15.82
N HIS A 52 14.18 -6.17 -15.60
CA HIS A 52 14.69 -7.46 -15.08
C HIS A 52 15.36 -7.36 -13.69
N ARG A 53 14.92 -6.42 -12.86
CA ARG A 53 15.37 -6.26 -11.47
C ARG A 53 14.23 -6.49 -10.48
N PRO A 54 14.53 -6.87 -9.22
CA PRO A 54 13.53 -6.91 -8.17
C PRO A 54 12.81 -5.56 -8.03
N LEU A 55 11.53 -5.58 -7.67
CA LEU A 55 10.74 -4.39 -7.41
C LEU A 55 10.46 -4.27 -5.90
N LEU A 56 10.91 -3.17 -5.32
CA LEU A 56 10.49 -2.73 -4.00
C LEU A 56 9.28 -1.80 -4.15
N ILE A 57 8.13 -2.24 -3.66
CA ILE A 57 6.93 -1.41 -3.51
C ILE A 57 6.91 -0.86 -2.10
N TYR A 58 6.85 0.47 -1.97
CA TYR A 58 6.74 1.14 -0.68
C TYR A 58 5.38 1.80 -0.54
N ILE A 59 4.65 1.46 0.52
CA ILE A 59 3.36 2.06 0.86
C ILE A 59 3.59 2.92 2.11
N HIS A 60 3.37 4.23 1.98
CA HIS A 60 3.70 5.16 3.05
C HIS A 60 2.77 5.04 4.26
N GLY A 61 3.26 5.46 5.41
CA GLY A 61 2.47 5.56 6.64
C GLY A 61 1.67 6.87 6.71
N GLY A 62 1.58 7.44 7.91
CA GLY A 62 0.91 8.74 8.12
C GLY A 62 -0.51 8.65 8.66
N TYR A 63 -0.83 7.54 9.36
CA TYR A 63 -2.15 7.31 9.98
C TYR A 63 -3.32 7.50 9.00
N TRP A 64 -3.10 7.13 7.73
CA TRP A 64 -4.05 7.29 6.62
C TRP A 64 -4.53 8.73 6.39
N GLN A 65 -3.83 9.74 6.91
CA GLN A 65 -4.28 11.13 6.91
C GLN A 65 -3.25 12.11 6.34
N ARG A 66 -1.98 11.71 6.24
CA ARG A 66 -0.86 12.58 5.83
C ARG A 66 0.24 11.77 5.16
N LEU A 67 1.26 12.50 4.69
CA LEU A 67 2.38 12.03 3.87
C LEU A 67 1.94 11.74 2.42
N SER A 68 2.93 11.40 1.61
CA SER A 68 2.79 11.11 0.19
C SER A 68 3.80 10.06 -0.26
N ALA A 69 3.63 9.56 -1.48
CA ALA A 69 4.64 8.75 -2.15
C ALA A 69 5.97 9.50 -2.31
N ALA A 70 5.95 10.83 -2.48
CA ALA A 70 7.17 11.64 -2.57
C ALA A 70 8.02 11.61 -1.29
N ASP A 71 7.38 11.64 -0.12
CA ASP A 71 8.04 11.55 1.19
C ASP A 71 8.73 10.20 1.42
N SER A 72 8.42 9.22 0.56
CA SER A 72 8.81 7.83 0.68
C SER A 72 9.95 7.42 -0.25
N LEU A 73 10.53 8.36 -0.98
CA LEU A 73 11.64 8.12 -1.91
C LEU A 73 13.04 8.22 -1.24
N PHE A 74 13.10 8.15 0.10
CA PHE A 74 14.33 8.35 0.86
C PHE A 74 15.44 7.35 0.53
N ASN A 75 15.10 6.12 0.11
CA ASN A 75 16.02 5.05 -0.28
C ASN A 75 16.20 4.91 -1.81
N ALA A 76 15.69 5.86 -2.60
CA ALA A 76 15.74 5.81 -4.07
C ALA A 76 17.18 5.68 -4.62
N ARG A 77 18.15 6.37 -4.01
CA ARG A 77 19.56 6.30 -4.41
C ARG A 77 20.17 4.92 -4.18
N ASP A 78 19.88 4.33 -3.04
CA ASP A 78 20.38 3.00 -2.69
C ASP A 78 19.75 1.94 -3.58
N ALA A 79 18.44 2.04 -3.83
CA ALA A 79 17.74 1.16 -4.77
C ALA A 79 18.39 1.17 -6.17
N ILE A 80 18.71 2.36 -6.69
CA ILE A 80 19.40 2.48 -7.99
C ILE A 80 20.77 1.78 -7.96
N THR A 81 21.53 2.02 -6.90
CA THR A 81 22.90 1.50 -6.72
C THR A 81 22.92 -0.03 -6.62
N GLU A 82 21.97 -0.60 -5.89
CA GLU A 82 21.84 -2.04 -5.67
C GLU A 82 21.14 -2.78 -6.81
N GLY A 83 20.75 -2.07 -7.87
CA GLY A 83 20.05 -2.69 -8.99
C GLY A 83 18.64 -3.14 -8.63
N ILE A 84 17.92 -2.37 -7.82
CA ILE A 84 16.55 -2.62 -7.36
C ILE A 84 15.64 -1.55 -7.95
N SER A 85 14.55 -1.96 -8.59
CA SER A 85 13.49 -1.03 -8.98
C SER A 85 12.72 -0.60 -7.74
N LEU A 86 12.29 0.66 -7.70
CA LEU A 86 11.51 1.18 -6.58
C LEU A 86 10.26 1.91 -7.09
N HIS A 87 9.13 1.63 -6.45
CA HIS A 87 7.89 2.35 -6.66
C HIS A 87 7.25 2.70 -5.32
N ALA A 88 7.15 3.99 -5.02
CA ALA A 88 6.36 4.48 -3.89
C ALA A 88 4.90 4.66 -4.36
N VAL A 89 3.96 4.12 -3.61
CA VAL A 89 2.53 4.14 -3.94
C VAL A 89 1.85 5.27 -3.20
N GLU A 90 1.11 6.08 -3.96
CA GLU A 90 0.20 7.12 -3.47
C GLU A 90 -1.23 6.57 -3.37
N TYR A 91 -1.98 7.06 -2.39
CA TYR A 91 -3.36 6.64 -2.18
C TYR A 91 -4.20 7.77 -1.57
N THR A 92 -5.51 7.72 -1.78
CA THR A 92 -6.43 8.72 -1.22
C THR A 92 -6.39 8.67 0.32
N LEU A 93 -6.19 9.83 0.94
CA LEU A 93 -6.14 9.98 2.39
C LEU A 93 -7.54 10.20 2.99
N ALA A 94 -7.73 9.76 4.23
CA ALA A 94 -8.88 10.15 5.03
C ALA A 94 -8.92 11.69 5.22
N PRO A 95 -10.12 12.29 5.26
CA PRO A 95 -11.45 11.65 5.20
C PRO A 95 -11.98 11.46 3.77
N PHE A 96 -11.15 11.61 2.74
CA PHE A 96 -11.60 11.62 1.34
C PHE A 96 -11.74 10.23 0.71
N ALA A 97 -11.14 9.20 1.32
CA ALA A 97 -11.34 7.82 0.89
C ALA A 97 -12.79 7.38 1.21
N THR A 98 -13.55 7.02 0.18
CA THR A 98 -14.96 6.59 0.24
C THR A 98 -15.21 5.30 -0.50
#